data_AF-A0A158PHL9-F1
#
_entry.id   AF-A0A158PHL9-F1
#
_cell.length_a   1.000
_cell.length_b   1.000
_cell.length_c   1.000
_cell.angle_alpha   90.00
_cell.angle_beta   90.00
_cell.angle_gamma   90.00
#
_symmetry.space_group_name_H-M   'P 1'
#
loop_
_entity.id
_entity.type
_entity.pdbx_description
1 polymer ?
#
loop_
_entity_poly.entity_id
_entity_poly.type
_entity_poly.pdbx_seq_one_letter_code
_entity_poly.pdbx_strand_id
1 'polypeptide(L)'
;MKRASDNPETVVPRKFIKQNREELESADTAALIEKILSLTDQLNEANEMVRTLKTRVALSRLQVLQKDKELKDLLKERNDAYYSGVGTNPAERDQLLDPFFYETFIAMKEKIARREKEITELRETVKALEGGKDCKILYQFLESKNHVMKKMREHEKNIRKISTLQNRLALAHNALNVVRKEKKDYAKEISERDAKIAELEKDLCQYRQSVFEEVASEHTELDQEEDPKPDIASEKQETKMEEEEKLTVDLVEDDSDVVILDDKNDGVHVDMSALHQDCGGAKETVDSVSRSPGDNRKVSMDENGVLKITV
;
A
#
# COMPACT_ATOMS: atom_id res chain seq x y z
N MET A 1 -5.16 -37.26 36.64
CA MET A 1 -3.72 -37.10 36.29
C MET A 1 -3.63 -37.10 34.76
N LYS A 2 -3.09 -36.15 34.00
CA LYS A 2 -2.37 -34.88 34.18
C LYS A 2 -3.11 -33.83 33.33
N ARG A 3 -3.32 -32.60 33.82
CA ARG A 3 -3.81 -31.49 32.99
C ARG A 3 -2.61 -30.91 32.25
N ALA A 4 -2.66 -30.89 30.92
CA ALA A 4 -1.70 -30.15 30.09
C ALA A 4 -2.04 -28.66 30.18
N SER A 5 -1.66 -28.03 31.28
CA SER A 5 -1.76 -26.59 31.50
C SER A 5 -0.36 -26.01 31.61
N ASP A 6 0.41 -26.10 30.54
CA ASP A 6 1.64 -25.33 30.35
C ASP A 6 1.60 -24.79 28.90
N ASN A 7 0.72 -23.82 28.67
CA ASN A 7 0.91 -22.93 27.53
C ASN A 7 1.94 -21.90 27.97
N PRO A 8 3.16 -21.87 27.39
CA PRO A 8 4.06 -20.76 27.66
C PRO A 8 3.35 -19.51 27.18
N GLU A 9 3.16 -18.54 28.08
CA GLU A 9 2.79 -17.18 27.72
C GLU A 9 3.82 -16.69 26.69
N THR A 10 3.48 -16.77 25.41
CA THR A 10 4.24 -16.10 24.36
C THR A 10 4.02 -14.61 24.55
N VAL A 11 4.84 -14.01 25.40
CA VAL A 11 4.93 -12.57 25.64
C VAL A 11 5.37 -11.94 24.33
N VAL A 12 4.41 -11.42 23.58
CA VAL A 12 4.70 -10.59 22.39
C VAL A 12 5.38 -9.31 22.88
N PRO A 13 6.61 -9.00 22.47
CA PRO A 13 7.24 -7.74 22.82
C PRO A 13 6.46 -6.59 22.16
N ARG A 14 5.58 -5.93 22.92
CA ARG A 14 4.74 -4.81 22.44
C ARG A 14 5.49 -3.48 22.32
N LYS A 15 6.81 -3.47 22.49
CA LYS A 15 7.60 -2.23 22.47
C LYS A 15 8.24 -2.08 21.10
N PHE A 16 7.71 -1.14 20.31
CA PHE A 16 8.49 -0.56 19.22
C PHE A 16 9.75 0.04 19.83
N ILE A 17 10.91 -0.42 19.40
CA ILE A 17 12.19 0.19 19.75
C ILE A 17 12.17 1.59 19.13
N LYS A 18 11.91 2.62 19.94
CA LYS A 18 12.15 4.01 19.55
C LYS A 18 13.66 4.16 19.41
N GLN A 19 14.15 4.21 18.18
CA GLN A 19 15.56 4.42 17.89
C GLN A 19 15.86 5.92 17.98
N ASN A 20 16.77 6.31 18.88
CA ASN A 20 17.29 7.67 18.94
C ASN A 20 18.31 7.86 17.82
N ARG A 21 18.06 8.84 16.94
CA ARG A 21 18.92 9.14 15.79
C ARG A 21 20.35 9.50 16.19
N GLU A 22 20.52 10.20 17.32
CA GLU A 22 21.81 10.57 17.89
C GLU A 22 22.66 9.37 18.35
N GLU A 23 22.02 8.26 18.77
CA GLU A 23 22.73 7.03 19.16
C GLU A 23 23.24 6.21 17.97
N LEU A 24 22.62 6.35 16.80
CA LEU A 24 23.10 5.70 15.56
C LEU A 24 24.21 6.52 14.88
N GLU A 25 24.15 7.85 14.97
CA GLU A 25 25.16 8.74 14.37
C GLU A 25 26.48 8.77 15.18
N SER A 26 26.44 8.40 16.46
CA SER A 26 27.62 8.30 17.35
C SER A 26 28.21 6.90 17.50
N ALA A 27 27.59 5.88 16.90
CA ALA A 27 28.02 4.48 17.02
C ALA A 27 29.12 4.13 15.99
N ASP A 28 30.17 3.46 16.47
CA ASP A 28 31.21 2.91 15.59
C ASP A 28 30.64 1.84 14.65
N THR A 29 31.28 1.66 13.50
CA THR A 29 30.84 0.74 12.43
C THR A 29 30.63 -0.70 12.92
N ALA A 30 31.46 -1.18 13.84
CA ALA A 30 31.32 -2.51 14.45
C ALA A 30 30.04 -2.63 15.31
N ALA A 31 29.75 -1.60 16.12
CA ALA A 31 28.55 -1.57 16.96
C ALA A 31 27.26 -1.47 16.11
N LEU A 32 27.34 -0.76 14.97
CA LEU A 32 26.23 -0.68 14.02
C LEU A 32 25.95 -2.05 13.36
N ILE A 33 27.00 -2.78 12.96
CA ILE A 33 26.87 -4.12 12.37
C ILE A 33 26.26 -5.10 13.37
N GLU A 34 26.74 -5.13 14.61
CA GLU A 34 26.19 -5.99 15.66
C GLU A 34 24.71 -5.69 15.93
N LYS A 35 24.33 -4.40 15.92
CA LYS A 35 22.94 -3.98 16.11
C LYS A 35 22.05 -4.35 14.92
N ILE A 36 22.56 -4.30 13.69
CA ILE A 36 21.84 -4.77 12.49
C ILE A 36 21.61 -6.27 12.57
N LEU A 37 22.62 -7.05 12.97
CA LEU A 37 22.49 -8.50 13.15
C LEU A 37 21.45 -8.82 14.22
N SER A 38 21.51 -8.16 15.38
CA SER A 38 20.53 -8.33 16.45
C SER A 38 19.10 -7.98 16.02
N LEU A 39 18.90 -6.88 15.28
CA LEU A 39 17.59 -6.51 14.75
C LEU A 39 17.09 -7.49 13.69
N THR A 40 17.99 -8.05 12.90
CA THR A 40 17.67 -9.08 11.90
C THR A 40 17.22 -10.37 12.58
N ASP A 41 17.90 -10.77 13.66
CA ASP A 41 17.51 -11.93 14.46
C ASP A 41 16.15 -11.72 15.14
N GLN A 42 15.91 -10.55 15.73
CA GLN A 42 14.60 -10.20 16.31
C GLN A 42 13.47 -10.20 15.26
N LEU A 43 13.75 -9.71 14.05
CA LEU A 43 12.80 -9.75 12.95
C LEU A 43 12.50 -11.19 12.50
N ASN A 44 13.52 -12.03 12.42
CA ASN A 44 13.38 -13.45 12.08
C ASN A 44 12.56 -14.20 13.15
N GLU A 45 12.84 -13.97 14.42
CA GLU A 45 12.08 -14.55 15.54
C GLU A 45 10.61 -14.08 15.52
N ALA A 46 10.38 -12.79 15.27
CA ALA A 46 9.02 -12.25 15.12
C ALA A 46 8.29 -12.88 13.92
N ASN A 47 8.97 -13.10 12.79
CA ASN A 47 8.39 -13.74 11.62
C ASN A 47 8.01 -15.21 11.89
N GLU A 48 8.86 -15.97 12.59
CA GLU A 48 8.56 -17.35 13.01
C GLU A 48 7.38 -17.40 14.00
N MET A 49 7.32 -16.48 14.97
CA MET A 49 6.16 -16.35 15.86
C MET A 49 4.87 -16.03 15.09
N VAL A 50 4.92 -15.15 14.09
CA VAL A 50 3.75 -14.85 13.25
C VAL A 50 3.31 -16.08 12.46
N ARG A 51 4.25 -16.85 11.90
CA ARG A 51 3.94 -18.10 11.18
C ARG A 51 3.26 -19.13 12.09
N THR A 52 3.80 -19.35 13.28
CA THR A 52 3.22 -20.30 14.26
C THR A 52 1.85 -19.88 14.77
N LEU A 53 1.62 -18.57 14.97
CA LEU A 53 0.30 -18.06 15.32
C LEU A 53 -0.70 -18.23 14.17
N LYS A 54 -0.27 -17.96 12.93
CA LYS A 54 -1.11 -18.14 11.74
C LYS A 54 -1.53 -19.59 11.55
N THR A 55 -0.61 -20.55 11.72
CA THR A 55 -0.94 -21.98 11.65
C THR A 55 -1.88 -22.40 12.77
N ARG A 56 -1.67 -21.92 14.01
CA ARG A 56 -2.57 -22.17 15.13
C ARG A 56 -3.99 -21.68 14.85
N VAL A 57 -4.15 -20.46 14.34
CA VAL A 57 -5.47 -19.90 13.99
C VAL A 57 -6.15 -20.73 12.89
N ALA A 58 -5.41 -21.16 11.87
CA ALA A 58 -5.94 -22.00 10.80
C ALA A 58 -6.43 -23.36 11.33
N LEU A 59 -5.66 -24.01 12.22
CA LEU A 59 -6.03 -25.27 12.85
C LEU A 59 -7.29 -25.13 13.72
N SER A 60 -7.37 -24.09 14.55
CA SER A 60 -8.56 -23.82 15.35
C SER A 60 -9.81 -23.62 14.49
N ARG A 61 -9.68 -22.91 13.36
CA ARG A 61 -10.80 -22.71 12.42
C ARG A 61 -11.25 -24.04 11.80
N LEU A 62 -10.30 -24.90 11.43
CA LEU A 62 -10.59 -26.21 10.86
C LEU A 62 -11.30 -27.12 11.88
N GLN A 63 -10.86 -27.09 13.14
CA GLN A 63 -11.51 -27.83 14.23
C GLN A 63 -12.96 -27.40 14.44
N VAL A 64 -13.25 -26.10 14.36
CA VAL A 64 -14.63 -25.58 14.44
C VAL A 64 -15.48 -26.09 13.28
N LEU A 65 -14.96 -26.05 12.05
CA LEU A 65 -15.67 -26.56 10.87
C LEU A 65 -15.94 -28.07 10.96
N GLN A 66 -14.97 -28.84 11.47
CA GLN A 66 -15.14 -30.28 11.68
C GLN A 66 -16.23 -30.58 12.72
N LYS A 67 -16.26 -29.81 13.81
CA LYS A 67 -17.29 -29.93 14.85
C LYS A 67 -18.68 -29.51 14.36
N ASP A 68 -18.77 -28.50 13.49
CA ASP A 68 -20.03 -28.11 12.85
C ASP A 68 -20.57 -29.21 11.92
N LYS A 69 -19.68 -29.86 11.17
CA LYS A 69 -20.05 -31.02 10.35
C LYS A 69 -20.54 -32.19 11.21
N GLU A 70 -19.80 -32.54 12.27
CA GLU A 70 -20.19 -33.59 13.23
C GLU A 70 -21.57 -33.31 13.84
N LEU A 71 -21.86 -32.06 14.20
CA LEU A 71 -23.18 -31.63 14.68
C LEU A 71 -24.28 -31.80 13.62
N LYS A 72 -24.02 -31.44 12.36
CA LYS A 72 -24.98 -31.62 11.26
C LYS A 72 -25.26 -33.10 11.00
N ASP A 73 -24.23 -33.92 11.02
CA ASP A 73 -24.34 -35.37 10.83
C ASP A 73 -25.15 -36.01 11.98
N LEU A 74 -24.87 -35.64 13.23
CA LEU A 74 -25.63 -36.08 14.40
C LEU A 74 -27.09 -35.59 14.39
N LEU A 75 -27.33 -34.35 13.93
CA LEU A 75 -28.70 -33.84 13.77
C LEU A 75 -29.47 -34.61 12.70
N LYS A 76 -28.80 -34.97 11.60
CA LYS A 76 -29.38 -35.81 10.55
C LYS A 76 -29.66 -37.21 11.06
N GLU A 77 -28.70 -37.87 11.71
CA GLU A 77 -28.87 -39.19 12.30
C GLU A 77 -29.99 -39.21 13.35
N ARG A 78 -30.05 -38.20 14.22
CA ARG A 78 -31.15 -38.01 15.18
C ARG A 78 -32.48 -37.87 14.43
N ASN A 79 -32.56 -37.01 13.42
CA ASN A 79 -33.78 -36.81 12.65
C ASN A 79 -34.21 -38.10 11.95
N ASP A 80 -33.27 -38.84 11.37
CA ASP A 80 -33.54 -40.12 10.71
C ASP A 80 -34.00 -41.16 11.74
N ALA A 81 -33.38 -41.23 12.93
CA ALA A 81 -33.79 -42.14 14.00
C ALA A 81 -35.16 -41.79 14.61
N TYR A 82 -35.48 -40.49 14.72
CA TYR A 82 -36.72 -40.02 15.35
C TYR A 82 -37.90 -39.94 14.37
N TYR A 83 -37.63 -39.74 13.07
CA TYR A 83 -38.65 -39.57 12.03
C TYR A 83 -38.71 -40.72 11.03
N SER A 84 -37.80 -41.71 11.06
CA SER A 84 -37.98 -42.93 10.25
C SER A 84 -39.13 -43.76 10.82
N GLY A 85 -40.19 -43.91 10.03
CA GLY A 85 -41.35 -44.76 10.36
C GLY A 85 -42.50 -44.08 11.12
N VAL A 86 -42.43 -42.78 11.43
CA VAL A 86 -43.53 -42.07 12.10
C VAL A 86 -44.26 -41.17 11.10
N GLY A 87 -45.59 -41.25 11.05
CA GLY A 87 -46.44 -40.41 10.20
C GLY A 87 -46.18 -38.92 10.38
N THR A 88 -46.56 -38.11 9.39
CA THR A 88 -46.39 -36.65 9.39
C THR A 88 -47.23 -35.92 10.46
N ASN A 89 -48.07 -36.64 11.22
CA ASN A 89 -48.92 -36.07 12.25
C ASN A 89 -48.16 -35.82 13.58
N PRO A 90 -48.23 -34.61 14.17
CA PRO A 90 -47.57 -34.28 15.44
C PRO A 90 -47.98 -35.18 16.61
N ALA A 91 -49.23 -35.66 16.64
CA ALA A 91 -49.78 -36.45 17.74
C ALA A 91 -49.23 -37.90 17.83
N GLU A 92 -48.74 -38.48 16.72
CA GLU A 92 -48.11 -39.81 16.70
C GLU A 92 -46.62 -39.74 17.05
N ARG A 93 -46.00 -38.55 16.95
CA ARG A 93 -44.57 -38.31 17.22
C ARG A 93 -44.25 -38.16 18.71
N ASP A 94 -45.21 -37.69 19.51
CA ASP A 94 -45.06 -37.55 20.96
C ASP A 94 -45.33 -38.86 21.74
N GLN A 95 -45.89 -39.89 21.09
CA GLN A 95 -46.27 -41.15 21.75
C GLN A 95 -45.12 -42.16 21.95
N LEU A 96 -43.89 -41.84 21.52
CA LEU A 96 -42.74 -42.77 21.51
C LEU A 96 -41.55 -42.34 22.37
N LEU A 97 -41.69 -41.30 23.22
CA LEU A 97 -40.71 -41.07 24.28
C LEU A 97 -40.91 -42.13 25.36
N ASP A 98 -40.14 -43.21 25.25
CA ASP A 98 -40.05 -44.26 26.26
C ASP A 98 -39.83 -43.60 27.64
N PRO A 99 -40.66 -43.93 28.66
CA PRO A 99 -40.57 -43.36 30.01
C PRO A 99 -39.16 -43.37 30.62
N PHE A 100 -38.30 -44.31 30.21
CA PHE A 100 -36.90 -44.36 30.65
C PHE A 100 -36.03 -43.22 30.10
N PHE A 101 -36.38 -42.62 28.96
CA PHE A 101 -35.64 -41.50 28.35
C PHE A 101 -36.15 -40.13 28.77
N TYR A 102 -37.35 -40.04 29.33
CA TYR A 102 -37.99 -38.76 29.68
C TYR A 102 -37.18 -37.98 30.74
N GLU A 103 -36.66 -38.67 31.75
CA GLU A 103 -35.74 -38.10 32.75
C GLU A 103 -34.46 -37.54 32.12
N THR A 104 -33.83 -38.31 31.23
CA THR A 104 -32.61 -37.88 30.55
C THR A 104 -32.85 -36.69 29.62
N PHE A 105 -34.00 -36.66 28.96
CA PHE A 105 -34.43 -35.55 28.10
C PHE A 105 -34.68 -34.27 28.91
N ILE A 106 -35.38 -34.37 30.05
CA ILE A 106 -35.60 -33.24 30.95
C ILE A 106 -34.25 -32.71 31.46
N ALA A 107 -33.37 -33.59 31.94
CA ALA A 107 -32.05 -33.20 32.43
C ALA A 107 -31.21 -32.51 31.35
N MET A 108 -31.29 -32.97 30.09
CA MET A 108 -30.60 -32.36 28.96
C MET A 108 -31.19 -31.00 28.59
N LYS A 109 -32.53 -30.86 28.59
CA LYS A 109 -33.22 -29.59 28.37
C LYS A 109 -32.84 -28.55 29.42
N GLU A 110 -32.79 -28.94 30.70
CA GLU A 110 -32.33 -28.07 31.79
C GLU A 110 -30.85 -27.69 31.65
N LYS A 111 -30.01 -28.61 31.18
CA LYS A 111 -28.59 -28.34 30.91
C LYS A 111 -28.41 -27.36 29.74
N ILE A 112 -29.23 -27.50 28.68
CA ILE A 112 -29.25 -26.56 27.56
C ILE A 112 -29.71 -25.19 28.03
N ALA A 113 -30.81 -25.10 28.78
CA ALA A 113 -31.33 -23.83 29.31
C ALA A 113 -30.31 -23.13 30.22
N ARG A 114 -29.58 -23.89 31.06
CA ARG A 114 -28.48 -23.34 31.88
C ARG A 114 -27.35 -22.77 31.03
N ARG A 115 -26.93 -23.48 29.98
CA ARG A 115 -25.89 -22.99 29.05
C ARG A 115 -26.36 -21.78 28.25
N GLU A 116 -27.61 -21.76 27.81
CA GLU A 116 -28.18 -20.59 27.13
C GLU A 116 -28.16 -19.36 28.02
N LYS A 117 -28.50 -19.52 29.30
CA LYS A 117 -28.39 -18.44 30.29
C LYS A 117 -26.96 -17.96 30.47
N GLU A 118 -26.00 -18.88 30.63
CA GLU A 118 -24.58 -18.54 30.71
C GLU A 118 -24.08 -17.80 29.46
N ILE A 119 -24.50 -18.23 28.26
CA ILE A 119 -24.18 -17.55 27.01
C ILE A 119 -24.76 -16.14 26.98
N THR A 120 -25.99 -15.93 27.46
CA THR A 120 -26.57 -14.58 27.53
C THR A 120 -25.82 -13.67 28.48
N GLU A 121 -25.44 -14.16 29.66
CA GLU A 121 -24.64 -13.40 30.64
C GLU A 121 -23.25 -13.05 30.06
N LEU A 122 -22.60 -14.01 29.39
CA LEU A 122 -21.32 -13.77 28.72
C LEU A 122 -21.44 -12.75 27.58
N ARG A 123 -22.53 -12.76 26.80
CA ARG A 123 -22.77 -11.75 25.77
C ARG A 123 -22.94 -10.35 26.36
N GLU A 124 -23.64 -10.23 27.50
CA GLU A 124 -23.82 -8.96 28.19
C GLU A 124 -22.49 -8.42 28.74
N THR A 125 -21.67 -9.29 29.34
CA THR A 125 -20.33 -8.89 29.82
C THR A 125 -19.41 -8.44 28.68
N VAL A 126 -19.40 -9.14 27.54
CA VAL A 126 -18.65 -8.70 26.35
C VAL A 126 -19.12 -7.33 25.87
N LYS A 127 -20.44 -7.12 25.77
CA LYS A 127 -21.00 -5.83 25.35
C LYS A 127 -20.67 -4.70 26.32
N ALA A 128 -20.65 -4.98 27.62
CA ALA A 128 -20.23 -4.02 28.64
C ALA A 128 -18.75 -3.65 28.50
N LEU A 129 -17.88 -4.62 28.20
CA LEU A 129 -16.45 -4.39 27.94
C LEU A 129 -16.21 -3.58 26.65
N GLU A 130 -16.94 -3.89 25.57
CA GLU A 130 -16.88 -3.13 24.32
C GLU A 130 -17.38 -1.68 24.49
N GLY A 131 -18.42 -1.48 25.30
CA GLY A 131 -18.95 -0.17 25.65
C GLY A 131 -18.12 0.61 26.67
N GLY A 132 -17.10 -0.02 27.25
CA GLY A 132 -16.23 0.54 28.27
C GLY A 132 -15.49 1.80 27.81
N LYS A 133 -15.17 2.68 28.76
CA LYS A 133 -14.44 3.93 28.48
C LYS A 133 -13.09 3.66 27.81
N ASP A 134 -12.40 2.61 28.25
CA ASP A 134 -11.07 2.26 27.74
C ASP A 134 -11.09 1.84 26.27
N CYS A 135 -12.09 1.05 25.85
CA CYS A 135 -12.28 0.71 24.44
C CYS A 135 -12.52 1.97 23.59
N LYS A 136 -13.36 2.91 24.06
CA LYS A 136 -13.62 4.17 23.35
C LYS A 136 -12.37 5.03 23.21
N ILE A 137 -11.59 5.15 24.29
CA ILE A 137 -10.32 5.88 24.28
C ILE A 137 -9.33 5.23 23.31
N LEU A 138 -9.24 3.90 23.31
CA LEU A 138 -8.39 3.16 22.38
C LEU A 138 -8.80 3.40 20.92
N TYR A 139 -10.10 3.39 20.62
CA TYR A 139 -10.61 3.70 19.28
C TYR A 139 -10.24 5.13 18.83
N GLN A 140 -10.44 6.13 19.69
CA GLN A 140 -10.06 7.52 19.39
C GLN A 140 -8.55 7.67 19.16
N PHE A 141 -7.74 6.97 19.97
CA PHE A 141 -6.29 6.96 19.80
C PHE A 141 -5.87 6.33 18.47
N LEU A 142 -6.48 5.20 18.10
CA LEU A 142 -6.22 4.52 16.82
C LEU A 142 -6.62 5.39 15.63
N GLU A 143 -7.76 6.07 15.70
CA GLU A 143 -8.23 6.98 14.67
C GLU A 143 -7.30 8.18 14.50
N SER A 144 -6.89 8.82 15.61
CA SER A 144 -5.92 9.91 15.61
C SER A 144 -4.58 9.46 15.02
N LYS A 145 -4.05 8.30 15.44
CA LYS A 145 -2.84 7.71 14.89
C LYS A 145 -2.95 7.51 13.37
N ASN A 146 -4.07 6.96 12.89
CA ASN A 146 -4.28 6.71 11.47
C ASN A 146 -4.31 8.02 10.66
N HIS A 147 -4.94 9.07 11.20
CA HIS A 147 -4.94 10.39 10.59
C HIS A 147 -3.53 10.98 10.45
N VAL A 148 -2.73 10.90 11.51
CA VAL A 148 -1.33 11.34 11.49
C VAL A 148 -0.51 10.53 10.48
N MET A 149 -0.67 9.21 10.43
CA MET A 149 0.03 8.39 9.44
C MET A 149 -0.36 8.74 8.00
N LYS A 150 -1.63 9.09 7.74
CA LYS A 150 -2.07 9.53 6.41
C LYS A 150 -1.38 10.83 6.00
N LYS A 151 -1.34 11.83 6.89
CA LYS A 151 -0.62 13.09 6.65
C LYS A 151 0.88 12.88 6.43
N MET A 152 1.51 12.00 7.22
CA MET A 152 2.94 11.69 7.06
C MET A 152 3.25 11.15 5.66
N ARG A 153 2.46 10.19 5.15
CA ARG A 153 2.62 9.67 3.78
C ARG A 153 2.44 10.73 2.70
N GLU A 154 1.54 11.68 2.94
CA GLU A 154 1.34 12.82 2.04
C GLU A 154 2.55 13.75 2.04
N HIS A 155 3.12 14.04 3.21
CA HIS A 155 4.38 14.79 3.32
C HIS A 155 5.54 14.07 2.64
N GLU A 156 5.66 12.74 2.74
CA GLU A 156 6.68 11.96 2.03
C GLU A 156 6.56 12.11 0.51
N LYS A 157 5.33 12.06 -0.04
CA LYS A 157 5.10 12.31 -1.47
C LYS A 157 5.50 13.73 -1.86
N ASN A 158 5.15 14.71 -1.04
CA ASN A 158 5.52 16.11 -1.27
C ASN A 158 7.03 16.32 -1.23
N ILE A 159 7.76 15.67 -0.33
CA ILE A 159 9.23 15.74 -0.27
C ILE A 159 9.85 15.21 -1.56
N ARG A 160 9.36 14.08 -2.10
CA ARG A 160 9.84 13.56 -3.39
C ARG A 160 9.58 14.55 -4.52
N LYS A 161 8.39 15.16 -4.56
CA LYS A 161 8.04 16.20 -5.55
C LYS A 161 8.91 17.45 -5.41
N ILE A 162 9.20 17.89 -4.19
CA ILE A 162 10.09 19.03 -3.93
C ILE A 162 11.50 18.71 -4.45
N SER A 163 12.01 17.52 -4.18
CA SER A 163 13.33 17.09 -4.65
C SER A 163 13.42 17.07 -6.19
N THR A 164 12.40 16.56 -6.88
CA THR A 164 12.38 16.59 -8.36
C THR A 164 12.32 18.02 -8.91
N LEU A 165 11.52 18.90 -8.30
CA LEU A 165 11.45 20.30 -8.67
C LEU A 165 12.78 21.04 -8.41
N GLN A 166 13.45 20.78 -7.29
CA GLN A 166 14.77 21.33 -6.99
C GLN A 166 15.81 20.90 -8.02
N ASN A 167 15.82 19.63 -8.43
CA ASN A 167 16.72 19.15 -9.48
C ASN A 167 16.44 19.84 -10.83
N ARG A 168 15.16 20.00 -11.21
CA ARG A 168 14.79 20.72 -12.44
C ARG A 168 15.20 22.18 -12.39
N LEU A 169 15.03 22.84 -11.24
CA LEU A 169 15.46 24.22 -11.04
C LEU A 169 16.98 24.36 -11.17
N ALA A 170 17.75 23.43 -10.61
CA ALA A 170 19.21 23.42 -10.74
C ALA A 170 19.65 23.25 -12.21
N LEU A 171 19.00 22.35 -12.96
CA LEU A 171 19.26 22.19 -14.39
C LEU A 171 18.93 23.46 -15.19
N ALA A 172 17.79 24.11 -14.90
CA ALA A 172 17.42 25.36 -15.54
C ALA A 172 18.41 26.49 -15.23
N HIS A 173 18.88 26.60 -13.99
CA HIS A 173 19.93 27.57 -13.63
C HIS A 173 21.25 27.30 -14.36
N ASN A 174 21.66 26.05 -14.49
CA ASN A 174 22.85 25.68 -15.25
C ASN A 174 22.71 26.05 -16.73
N ALA A 175 21.59 25.71 -17.36
CA ALA A 175 21.31 26.07 -18.75
C ALA A 175 21.33 27.59 -18.96
N LEU A 176 20.70 28.35 -18.05
CA LEU A 176 20.71 29.82 -18.10
C LEU A 176 22.12 30.40 -17.98
N ASN A 177 22.97 29.81 -17.14
CA ASN A 177 24.36 30.24 -17.01
C ASN A 177 25.19 29.97 -18.28
N VAL A 178 24.94 28.84 -18.96
CA VAL A 178 25.56 28.54 -20.26
C VAL A 178 25.16 29.59 -21.30
N VAL A 179 23.86 29.85 -21.47
CA VAL A 179 23.35 30.86 -22.42
C VAL A 179 23.91 32.26 -22.10
N ARG A 180 24.01 32.62 -20.82
CA ARG A 180 24.62 33.90 -20.40
C ARG A 180 26.10 33.98 -20.75
N LYS A 181 26.83 32.87 -20.69
CA LYS A 181 28.24 32.82 -21.07
C LYS A 181 28.38 32.94 -22.59
N GLU A 182 27.62 32.17 -23.36
CA GLU A 182 27.57 32.25 -24.82
C GLU A 182 27.24 33.68 -25.29
N LYS A 183 26.26 34.33 -24.66
CA LYS A 183 25.93 35.74 -24.95
C LYS A 183 27.13 36.68 -24.76
N LYS A 184 27.92 36.49 -23.69
CA LYS A 184 29.13 37.29 -23.46
C LYS A 184 30.21 36.99 -24.49
N ASP A 185 30.38 35.72 -24.85
CA ASP A 185 31.35 35.28 -25.84
C ASP A 185 31.01 35.87 -27.22
N TYR A 186 29.73 35.84 -27.64
CA TYR A 186 29.27 36.50 -28.87
C TYR A 186 29.45 38.02 -28.83
N ALA A 187 29.15 38.68 -27.71
CA ALA A 187 29.36 40.12 -27.58
C ALA A 187 30.85 40.50 -27.75
N LYS A 188 31.75 39.66 -27.22
CA LYS A 188 33.20 39.84 -27.41
C LYS A 188 33.59 39.66 -28.88
N GLU A 189 33.10 38.60 -29.52
CA GLU A 189 33.38 38.31 -30.93
C GLU A 189 32.88 39.43 -31.87
N ILE A 190 31.70 40.00 -31.59
CA ILE A 190 31.18 41.17 -32.30
C ILE A 190 32.12 42.36 -32.14
N SER A 191 32.55 42.68 -30.91
CA SER A 191 33.49 43.78 -30.67
C SER A 191 34.83 43.59 -31.38
N GLU A 192 35.35 42.35 -31.45
CA GLU A 192 36.57 42.04 -32.20
C GLU A 192 36.38 42.24 -33.72
N ARG A 193 35.21 41.88 -34.25
CA ARG A 193 34.85 42.13 -35.66
C ARG A 193 34.70 43.62 -35.96
N ASP A 194 34.02 44.37 -35.10
CA ASP A 194 33.83 45.81 -35.25
C ASP A 194 35.17 46.56 -35.26
N ALA A 195 36.11 46.16 -34.39
CA ALA A 195 37.46 46.71 -34.38
C ALA A 195 38.20 46.44 -35.71
N LYS A 196 38.06 45.23 -36.26
CA LYS A 196 38.65 44.86 -37.56
C LYS A 196 38.01 45.61 -38.74
N ILE A 197 36.69 45.84 -38.69
CA ILE A 197 36.00 46.66 -39.69
C ILE A 197 36.53 48.10 -39.65
N ALA A 198 36.66 48.69 -38.47
CA ALA A 198 37.20 50.04 -38.31
C ALA A 198 38.67 50.15 -38.81
N GLU A 199 39.49 49.12 -38.60
CA GLU A 199 40.85 49.04 -39.14
C GLU A 199 40.84 49.00 -40.68
N LEU A 200 40.01 48.14 -41.27
CA LEU A 200 39.86 48.06 -42.73
C LEU A 200 39.30 49.35 -43.35
N GLU A 201 38.37 50.02 -42.68
CA GLU A 201 37.84 51.32 -43.11
C GLU A 201 38.92 52.40 -43.09
N LYS A 202 39.79 52.38 -42.07
CA LYS A 202 40.96 53.27 -42.00
C LYS A 202 41.93 52.99 -43.15
N ASP A 203 42.26 51.73 -43.41
CA ASP A 203 43.13 51.33 -44.52
C ASP A 203 42.53 51.75 -45.87
N LEU A 204 41.23 51.53 -46.08
CA LEU A 204 40.53 51.97 -47.30
C LEU A 204 40.56 53.49 -47.47
N CYS A 205 40.40 54.25 -46.39
CA CYS A 205 40.55 55.70 -46.43
C CYS A 205 41.98 56.12 -46.81
N GLN A 206 43.00 55.45 -46.26
CA GLN A 206 44.40 55.69 -46.60
C GLN A 206 44.72 55.34 -48.06
N TYR A 207 44.25 54.19 -48.55
CA TYR A 207 44.40 53.82 -49.96
C TYR A 207 43.72 54.82 -50.88
N ARG A 208 42.50 55.27 -50.56
CA ARG A 208 41.83 56.32 -51.33
C ARG A 208 42.65 57.60 -51.35
N GLN A 209 43.17 58.04 -50.20
CA GLN A 209 44.06 59.21 -50.11
C GLN A 209 45.32 59.03 -50.97
N SER A 210 45.99 57.88 -50.88
CA SER A 210 47.18 57.56 -51.68
C SER A 210 46.90 57.53 -53.19
N VAL A 211 45.76 56.96 -53.62
CA VAL A 211 45.36 56.94 -55.03
C VAL A 211 45.03 58.34 -55.53
N PHE A 212 44.36 59.16 -54.71
CA PHE A 212 44.14 60.56 -55.03
C PHE A 212 45.46 61.35 -55.10
N GLU A 213 46.43 61.07 -54.24
CA GLU A 213 47.77 61.69 -54.29
C GLU A 213 48.59 61.22 -55.50
N GLU A 214 48.48 59.95 -55.94
CA GLU A 214 49.11 59.47 -57.17
C GLU A 214 48.47 60.07 -58.41
N VAL A 215 47.12 60.15 -58.49
CA VAL A 215 46.41 60.78 -59.62
C VAL A 215 46.62 62.30 -59.61
N ALA A 216 46.71 62.95 -58.46
CA ALA A 216 47.10 64.36 -58.36
C ALA A 216 48.56 64.54 -58.78
N SER A 217 49.48 63.65 -58.41
CA SER A 217 50.89 63.72 -58.82
C SER A 217 51.08 63.45 -60.32
N GLU A 218 50.19 62.68 -60.96
CA GLU A 218 50.16 62.50 -62.43
C GLU A 218 49.44 63.64 -63.19
N HIS A 219 48.75 64.55 -62.49
CA HIS A 219 48.00 65.65 -63.09
C HIS A 219 48.36 67.05 -62.58
N THR A 220 49.46 67.21 -61.84
CA THR A 220 49.93 68.54 -61.39
C THR A 220 51.13 69.00 -62.21
N GLU A 221 50.89 69.28 -63.49
CA GLU A 221 51.40 70.50 -64.12
C GLU A 221 50.19 71.35 -64.52
N LEU A 222 49.55 72.04 -63.57
CA LEU A 222 49.10 73.42 -63.71
C LEU A 222 48.28 73.90 -62.51
N ASP A 223 48.78 75.01 -61.98
CA ASP A 223 48.16 76.10 -61.24
C ASP A 223 47.70 75.93 -59.79
N GLN A 224 48.38 76.74 -58.98
CA GLN A 224 48.08 77.20 -57.63
C GLN A 224 46.94 78.23 -57.64
N GLU A 225 46.10 78.21 -56.60
CA GLU A 225 45.78 79.33 -55.68
C GLU A 225 44.67 78.86 -54.72
N GLU A 226 44.99 78.66 -53.44
CA GLU A 226 44.84 79.58 -52.29
C GLU A 226 43.57 79.29 -51.44
N ASP A 227 43.85 79.03 -50.16
CA ASP A 227 43.01 78.79 -48.97
C ASP A 227 41.97 79.94 -48.68
N PRO A 228 40.99 79.85 -47.73
CA PRO A 228 41.11 79.19 -46.41
C PRO A 228 39.86 78.51 -45.76
N LYS A 229 40.18 77.65 -44.79
CA LYS A 229 39.44 77.16 -43.59
C LYS A 229 38.61 78.22 -42.79
N PRO A 230 37.89 77.88 -41.68
CA PRO A 230 37.36 76.58 -41.15
C PRO A 230 35.92 76.68 -40.58
N ASP A 231 35.30 75.59 -40.07
CA ASP A 231 34.82 75.55 -38.67
C ASP A 231 34.31 74.18 -38.17
N ILE A 232 34.60 73.95 -36.88
CA ILE A 232 34.40 72.75 -36.08
C ILE A 232 33.12 72.93 -35.24
N ALA A 233 32.28 71.89 -35.15
CA ALA A 233 31.42 71.70 -33.98
C ALA A 233 31.09 70.21 -33.78
N SER A 234 31.72 69.63 -32.78
CA SER A 234 31.38 68.37 -32.14
C SER A 234 30.42 68.62 -30.98
N GLU A 235 29.28 67.92 -30.88
CA GLU A 235 28.62 67.68 -29.58
C GLU A 235 27.65 66.48 -29.57
N LYS A 236 28.05 65.45 -28.81
CA LYS A 236 27.30 64.64 -27.83
C LYS A 236 25.86 64.16 -28.09
N GLN A 237 25.75 62.82 -28.14
CA GLN A 237 25.08 61.95 -27.14
C GLN A 237 23.54 61.81 -27.14
N GLU A 238 23.14 60.54 -26.96
CA GLU A 238 21.84 59.99 -26.53
C GLU A 238 20.80 59.62 -27.60
N THR A 239 21.02 58.45 -28.23
CA THR A 239 19.92 57.60 -28.72
C THR A 239 19.27 56.88 -27.54
N LYS A 240 18.08 57.35 -27.14
CA LYS A 240 17.17 56.61 -26.26
C LYS A 240 16.56 55.44 -27.02
N MET A 241 16.76 54.24 -26.48
CA MET A 241 15.91 53.08 -26.71
C MET A 241 14.56 53.28 -26.01
N GLU A 242 13.45 53.17 -26.74
CA GLU A 242 12.16 52.69 -26.20
C GLU A 242 11.42 51.95 -27.34
N GLU A 243 11.58 50.62 -27.38
CA GLU A 243 10.61 49.70 -27.99
C GLU A 243 10.06 48.83 -26.86
N GLU A 244 8.89 49.19 -26.32
CA GLU A 244 8.04 48.28 -25.56
C GLU A 244 6.91 47.80 -26.48
N GLU A 245 7.12 46.67 -27.15
CA GLU A 245 6.01 45.92 -27.76
C GLU A 245 5.62 44.79 -26.79
N LYS A 246 4.47 44.98 -26.13
CA LYS A 246 3.81 43.96 -25.31
C LYS A 246 3.33 42.82 -26.21
N LEU A 247 4.04 41.71 -26.22
CA LEU A 247 3.51 40.44 -26.71
C LEU A 247 2.83 39.67 -25.56
N THR A 248 1.51 39.78 -25.49
CA THR A 248 0.66 38.85 -24.74
C THR A 248 0.68 37.49 -25.43
N VAL A 249 1.20 36.46 -24.77
CA VAL A 249 1.04 35.07 -25.22
C VAL A 249 0.08 34.37 -24.27
N ASP A 250 -1.09 34.04 -24.82
CA ASP A 250 -2.09 33.17 -24.22
C ASP A 250 -1.47 31.83 -23.80
N LEU A 251 -1.81 31.40 -22.58
CA LEU A 251 -1.56 30.05 -22.09
C LEU A 251 -2.50 29.10 -22.82
N VAL A 252 -2.01 28.41 -23.85
CA VAL A 252 -2.67 27.22 -24.39
C VAL A 252 -2.25 26.05 -23.52
N GLU A 253 -3.25 25.47 -22.84
CA GLU A 253 -3.14 24.20 -22.12
C GLU A 253 -2.85 23.07 -23.12
N ASP A 254 -1.62 22.57 -23.13
CA ASP A 254 -1.28 21.34 -23.84
C ASP A 254 -1.42 20.14 -22.89
N ASP A 255 -2.56 19.46 -23.02
CA ASP A 255 -2.82 18.12 -22.53
C ASP A 255 -1.78 17.14 -23.10
N SER A 256 -0.74 16.87 -22.30
CA SER A 256 0.21 15.80 -22.56
C SER A 256 -0.28 14.53 -21.87
N ASP A 257 -1.05 13.75 -22.60
CA ASP A 257 -1.59 12.44 -22.25
C ASP A 257 -0.44 11.43 -22.03
N VAL A 258 0.04 11.31 -20.79
CA VAL A 258 1.02 10.29 -20.40
C VAL A 258 0.27 9.08 -19.89
N VAL A 259 0.17 8.07 -20.77
CA VAL A 259 -0.34 6.73 -20.48
C VAL A 259 0.41 6.13 -19.30
N ILE A 260 -0.26 6.04 -18.15
CA ILE A 260 0.17 5.22 -17.02
C ILE A 260 -0.15 3.77 -17.40
N LEU A 261 0.88 2.96 -17.61
CA LEU A 261 0.73 1.51 -17.72
C LEU A 261 0.32 0.97 -16.34
N ASP A 262 -0.94 0.58 -16.23
CA ASP A 262 -1.46 -0.23 -15.14
C ASP A 262 -0.67 -1.55 -15.08
N ASP A 263 0.14 -1.70 -14.04
CA ASP A 263 0.73 -2.97 -13.65
C ASP A 263 -0.37 -3.85 -13.03
N LYS A 264 -1.23 -4.40 -13.89
CA LYS A 264 -2.18 -5.45 -13.53
C LYS A 264 -1.38 -6.71 -13.26
N ASN A 265 -1.05 -6.87 -11.99
CA ASN A 265 -0.64 -8.14 -11.42
C ASN A 265 -1.85 -9.08 -11.45
N ASP A 266 -2.09 -9.72 -12.60
CA ASP A 266 -3.08 -10.77 -12.78
C ASP A 266 -2.67 -11.99 -11.94
N GLY A 267 -3.11 -11.98 -10.68
CA GLY A 267 -3.16 -13.16 -9.84
C GLY A 267 -4.13 -14.16 -10.47
N VAL A 268 -3.57 -15.27 -10.95
CA VAL A 268 -4.29 -16.43 -11.47
C VAL A 268 -5.48 -16.78 -10.57
N HIS A 269 -6.70 -16.55 -11.06
CA HIS A 269 -7.93 -17.04 -10.46
C HIS A 269 -8.11 -18.51 -10.89
N VAL A 270 -7.79 -19.45 -10.00
CA VAL A 270 -8.11 -20.86 -10.20
C VAL A 270 -9.59 -21.05 -9.84
N ASP A 271 -10.43 -21.14 -10.86
CA ASP A 271 -11.82 -21.57 -10.75
C ASP A 271 -11.85 -23.09 -10.49
N MET A 272 -12.28 -23.49 -9.29
CA MET A 272 -12.56 -24.91 -8.98
C MET A 272 -14.07 -25.15 -9.03
N SER A 273 -14.64 -24.97 -10.20
CA SER A 273 -15.99 -25.43 -10.53
C SER A 273 -15.91 -26.72 -11.33
N ALA A 274 -15.67 -27.84 -10.64
CA ALA A 274 -15.86 -29.18 -11.22
C ALA A 274 -17.24 -29.69 -10.77
N LEU A 275 -18.24 -29.37 -11.59
CA LEU A 275 -19.54 -30.02 -11.68
C LEU A 275 -19.37 -31.31 -12.49
N HIS A 276 -19.76 -32.46 -11.92
CA HIS A 276 -20.28 -33.68 -12.58
C HIS A 276 -20.51 -34.70 -11.43
N GLN A 277 -21.60 -35.43 -11.32
CA GLN A 277 -22.74 -35.64 -12.19
C GLN A 277 -23.75 -36.48 -11.38
N ASP A 278 -24.99 -36.03 -11.31
CA ASP A 278 -26.10 -36.89 -10.94
C ASP A 278 -26.20 -38.05 -11.94
N CYS A 279 -26.10 -39.28 -11.44
CA CYS A 279 -26.56 -40.53 -12.05
C CYS A 279 -27.06 -41.35 -10.85
N GLY A 280 -28.35 -41.55 -10.67
CA GLY A 280 -29.18 -42.35 -11.56
C GLY A 280 -29.47 -43.65 -10.82
N GLY A 281 -30.73 -43.83 -10.44
CA GLY A 281 -31.15 -44.93 -9.57
C GLY A 281 -30.95 -46.32 -10.17
N ALA A 282 -30.80 -47.31 -9.28
CA ALA A 282 -31.13 -48.70 -9.53
C ALA A 282 -31.78 -49.28 -8.27
N LYS A 283 -32.94 -49.91 -8.50
CA LYS A 283 -33.71 -50.73 -7.56
C LYS A 283 -33.00 -52.07 -7.29
N GLU A 284 -33.57 -52.80 -6.33
CA GLU A 284 -33.35 -54.20 -5.94
C GLU A 284 -32.21 -54.42 -4.93
N THR A 285 -32.36 -55.16 -3.83
CA THR A 285 -33.38 -56.15 -3.46
C THR A 285 -33.47 -56.26 -1.94
N VAL A 286 -34.63 -56.71 -1.51
CA VAL A 286 -35.02 -57.11 -0.16
C VAL A 286 -34.10 -58.21 0.35
N ASP A 287 -33.60 -58.09 1.58
CA ASP A 287 -33.39 -59.28 2.41
C ASP A 287 -33.71 -58.96 3.88
N SER A 288 -34.86 -59.47 4.28
CA SER A 288 -35.39 -59.50 5.64
C SER A 288 -34.65 -60.55 6.46
N VAL A 289 -33.75 -60.10 7.34
CA VAL A 289 -33.21 -60.96 8.41
C VAL A 289 -34.06 -60.76 9.66
N SER A 290 -34.89 -61.76 9.94
CA SER A 290 -35.60 -61.98 11.19
C SER A 290 -34.64 -61.94 12.40
N ARG A 291 -34.93 -61.08 13.40
CA ARG A 291 -34.28 -61.15 14.73
C ARG A 291 -35.25 -61.74 15.75
N SER A 292 -34.79 -62.79 16.42
CA SER A 292 -35.48 -63.49 17.50
C SER A 292 -35.64 -62.62 18.77
N PRO A 293 -36.66 -62.86 19.60
CA PRO A 293 -36.89 -62.12 20.83
C PRO A 293 -36.04 -62.73 21.95
N GLY A 294 -35.03 -62.00 22.42
CA GLY A 294 -34.27 -62.41 23.60
C GLY A 294 -32.85 -61.85 23.64
N ASP A 295 -32.71 -60.54 23.84
CA ASP A 295 -31.43 -59.91 24.16
C ASP A 295 -31.65 -58.91 25.29
N ASN A 296 -31.28 -59.31 26.51
CA ASN A 296 -31.36 -58.48 27.71
C ASN A 296 -30.22 -57.44 27.70
N ARG A 297 -30.33 -56.45 26.81
CA ARG A 297 -29.37 -55.34 26.75
C ARG A 297 -29.56 -54.43 27.96
N LYS A 298 -28.50 -54.18 28.71
CA LYS A 298 -28.48 -53.16 29.77
C LYS A 298 -27.72 -51.94 29.27
N VAL A 299 -28.35 -50.78 29.44
CA VAL A 299 -27.79 -49.47 29.10
C VAL A 299 -27.41 -48.77 30.40
N SER A 300 -26.16 -48.33 30.50
CA SER A 300 -25.69 -47.50 31.61
C SER A 300 -24.90 -46.31 31.08
N MET A 301 -24.86 -45.23 31.87
CA MET A 301 -24.20 -43.97 31.50
C MET A 301 -22.97 -43.78 32.39
N ASP A 302 -21.83 -43.46 31.77
CA ASP A 302 -20.63 -43.12 32.51
C ASP A 302 -20.65 -41.64 32.96
N GLU A 303 -19.74 -41.28 33.87
CA GLU A 303 -19.65 -39.92 34.45
C GLU A 303 -19.29 -38.83 33.42
N ASN A 304 -18.89 -39.23 32.21
CA ASN A 304 -18.56 -38.32 31.10
C ASN A 304 -19.71 -38.15 30.10
N GLY A 305 -20.86 -38.79 30.34
CA GLY A 305 -22.06 -38.67 29.52
C GLY A 305 -22.02 -39.51 28.23
N VAL A 306 -21.18 -40.55 28.18
CA VAL A 306 -21.17 -41.51 27.08
C VAL A 306 -22.10 -42.67 27.42
N LEU A 307 -23.05 -42.95 26.53
CA LEU A 307 -23.97 -44.09 26.64
C LEU A 307 -23.23 -45.38 26.33
N LYS A 308 -23.19 -46.31 27.29
CA LYS A 308 -22.58 -47.62 27.12
C LYS A 308 -23.66 -48.67 27.00
N ILE A 309 -23.69 -49.34 25.86
CA ILE A 309 -24.59 -50.46 25.60
C ILE A 309 -23.78 -51.74 25.79
N THR A 310 -24.15 -52.52 26.80
CA THR A 310 -23.59 -53.86 27.02
C THR A 310 -24.59 -54.91 26.55
N VAL A 311 -24.09 -55.80 25.68
CA VAL A 311 -24.76 -57.02 25.19
C VAL A 311 -24.32 -58.19 26.06
#